data_AF-A0A946JQX8-F1
#
_entry.id   AF-A0A946JQX8-F1
#
_cell.length_a   1.000
_cell.length_b   1.000
_cell.length_c   1.000
_cell.angle_alpha   90.00
_cell.angle_beta   90.00
_cell.angle_gamma   90.00
#
_symmetry.space_group_name_H-M   'P 1'
#
loop_
_entity.id
_entity.type
_entity.pdbx_description
1 polymer ?
#
loop_
_entity_poly.entity_id
_entity_poly.type
_entity_poly.pdbx_seq_one_letter_code
_entity_poly.pdbx_strand_id
1 'polypeptide(L)' 'GPGHYLGTDQTLGRMQSDHVYPQLGDRTSPKEWAEIGKPVLTEKATKIKEDILSKPSEVAFDPILDAKLRKKYKIHLNMN' A
#
# COMPACT_ATOMS: atom_id res chain seq x y z
N GLY A 1 -15.78 26.40 14.13
CA GLY A 1 -16.24 27.70 14.65
C GLY A 1 -17.50 27.49 15.46
N PRO A 2 -18.28 28.53 15.81
CA PRO A 2 -19.55 28.34 16.50
C PRO A 2 -20.41 27.33 15.73
N GLY A 3 -20.76 26.21 16.38
CA GLY A 3 -21.59 25.14 15.78
C GLY A 3 -20.85 23.97 15.10
N HIS A 4 -19.51 23.95 15.00
CA HIS A 4 -18.79 22.77 14.50
C HIS A 4 -17.32 22.68 14.94
N TYR A 5 -16.82 21.45 15.09
CA TYR A 5 -15.48 21.15 15.62
C TYR A 5 -14.37 21.07 14.57
N LEU A 6 -14.73 20.88 13.29
CA LEU A 6 -13.80 20.54 12.20
C LEU A 6 -12.57 21.46 12.05
N GLY A 7 -12.72 22.76 12.33
CA GLY A 7 -11.66 23.75 12.19
C GLY A 7 -10.95 24.12 13.49
N THR A 8 -11.16 23.37 14.56
CA THR A 8 -10.49 23.62 15.85
C THR A 8 -9.12 22.95 15.88
N ASP A 9 -8.13 23.59 16.51
CA ASP A 9 -6.77 23.04 16.63
C ASP A 9 -6.78 21.64 17.26
N GLN A 10 -7.64 21.43 18.27
CA GLN A 10 -7.80 20.12 18.90
C GLN A 10 -8.30 19.05 17.93
N THR A 11 -9.28 19.37 17.08
CA THR A 11 -9.83 18.42 16.12
C THR A 11 -8.83 18.14 15.01
N LEU A 12 -8.14 19.16 14.51
CA LEU A 12 -7.10 18.99 13.48
C LEU A 12 -5.94 18.13 13.98
N GLY A 13 -5.47 18.35 15.21
CA GLY A 13 -4.42 17.53 15.82
C GLY A 13 -4.82 16.06 15.93
N ARG A 14 -6.04 15.78 16.42
CA ARG A 14 -6.56 14.41 16.57
C ARG A 14 -6.89 13.72 15.25
N MET A 15 -7.31 14.48 14.23
CA MET A 15 -7.51 13.92 12.89
C MET A 15 -6.22 13.28 12.38
N GLN A 16 -5.08 13.95 12.56
CA GLN A 16 -3.79 13.45 12.10
C GLN A 16 -3.23 12.32 12.96
N SER A 17 -3.42 12.35 14.29
CA SER A 17 -2.80 11.37 15.20
C SER A 17 -3.65 10.12 15.44
N ASP A 18 -4.97 10.26 15.54
CA ASP A 18 -5.84 9.23 16.12
C ASP A 18 -6.54 8.39 15.03
N HIS A 19 -6.37 8.74 13.76
CA HIS A 19 -7.06 8.11 12.64
C HIS A 19 -6.09 7.41 11.69
N VAL A 20 -6.48 6.23 11.24
CA VAL A 20 -5.79 5.53 10.15
C VAL A 20 -6.29 6.09 8.82
N TYR A 21 -5.36 6.63 8.04
CA TYR A 21 -5.59 7.01 6.64
C TYR A 21 -5.07 5.90 5.74
N PRO A 22 -5.93 4.97 5.30
CA PRO A 22 -5.46 3.81 4.54
C PRO A 22 -4.96 4.24 3.16
N GLN A 23 -3.92 3.56 2.66
CA GLN A 23 -3.42 3.78 1.30
C GLN A 23 -4.46 3.40 0.22
N LEU A 24 -5.38 2.50 0.56
CA LEU A 24 -6.49 2.07 -0.28
C LEU A 24 -7.80 2.23 0.47
N GLY A 25 -8.78 2.84 -0.19
CA GLY A 25 -10.11 3.08 0.35
C GLY A 25 -10.73 4.21 -0.43
N ASP A 26 -11.67 3.90 -1.32
CA ASP A 26 -12.32 4.93 -2.13
C ASP A 26 -13.33 5.68 -1.24
N ARG A 27 -13.08 6.98 -1.04
CA ARG A 27 -13.89 7.87 -0.20
C ARG A 27 -14.60 8.94 -1.03
N THR A 28 -14.60 8.79 -2.35
CA THR A 28 -15.36 9.67 -3.24
C THR A 28 -16.85 9.53 -2.95
N SER A 29 -17.60 10.60 -3.16
CA SER A 29 -19.06 10.52 -3.07
C SER A 29 -19.61 9.59 -4.17
N PRO A 30 -20.81 9.00 -4.02
CA PRO A 30 -21.39 8.15 -5.07
C PRO A 30 -21.49 8.82 -6.45
N LYS A 31 -21.71 10.14 -6.48
CA LYS A 31 -21.75 10.93 -7.72
C LYS A 31 -20.35 11.03 -8.33
N GLU A 32 -19.36 11.48 -7.55
CA GLU A 32 -17.98 11.61 -8.00
C GLU A 32 -17.40 10.26 -8.45
N TRP A 33 -17.65 9.19 -7.70
CA TRP A 33 -17.27 7.82 -8.08
C TRP A 33 -17.82 7.42 -9.47
N ALA A 34 -19.08 7.78 -9.75
CA ALA A 34 -19.69 7.53 -11.05
C ALA A 34 -19.08 8.41 -12.15
N GLU A 35 -18.78 9.68 -11.85
CA GLU A 35 -18.15 10.63 -12.79
C GLU A 35 -16.72 10.22 -13.16
N ILE A 36 -15.97 9.62 -12.24
CA ILE A 36 -14.61 9.10 -12.51
C ILE A 36 -14.59 7.68 -13.09
N GLY A 37 -15.73 7.18 -13.57
CA GLY A 37 -15.81 5.92 -14.30
C GLY A 37 -15.90 4.67 -13.41
N LYS A 38 -16.41 4.80 -12.18
CA LYS A 38 -16.69 3.68 -11.27
C LYS A 38 -15.46 2.79 -10.98
N PRO A 39 -14.34 3.37 -10.52
CA PRO A 39 -13.10 2.62 -10.31
C PRO A 39 -13.33 1.45 -9.35
N VAL A 40 -12.74 0.30 -9.70
CA VAL A 40 -12.79 -0.92 -8.90
C VAL A 40 -11.60 -0.97 -7.95
N LEU A 41 -11.87 -1.11 -6.66
CA LEU A 41 -10.82 -1.07 -5.62
C LEU A 41 -9.78 -2.19 -5.80
N THR A 42 -10.21 -3.38 -6.22
CA THR A 42 -9.33 -4.54 -6.40
C THR A 42 -8.36 -4.39 -7.57
N GLU A 43 -8.72 -3.62 -8.59
CA GLU A 43 -7.80 -3.30 -9.71
C GLU A 43 -6.67 -2.40 -9.22
N LYS A 44 -6.99 -1.36 -8.43
CA LYS A 44 -5.98 -0.51 -7.78
C LYS A 44 -5.08 -1.34 -6.85
N ALA A 45 -5.66 -2.22 -6.05
CA ALA A 45 -4.90 -3.13 -5.17
C ALA A 45 -3.99 -4.08 -5.96
N THR A 46 -4.47 -4.62 -7.08
CA THR A 46 -3.71 -5.51 -7.96
C THR A 46 -2.50 -4.78 -8.54
N LYS A 47 -2.68 -3.55 -9.02
CA LYS A 47 -1.59 -2.72 -9.52
C LYS A 47 -0.51 -2.45 -8.47
N ILE A 48 -0.90 -2.15 -7.23
CA ILE A 48 0.05 -1.94 -6.12
C ILE A 48 0.81 -3.23 -5.82
N LYS A 49 0.11 -4.36 -5.72
CA LYS A 49 0.71 -5.69 -5.52
C LYS A 49 1.74 -5.99 -6.63
N GLU A 50 1.40 -5.73 -7.88
CA GLU A 50 2.29 -5.96 -9.02
C GLU A 50 3.51 -5.03 -9.00
N ASP A 51 3.35 -3.75 -8.67
CA ASP A 51 4.48 -2.83 -8.50
C ASP A 51 5.44 -3.30 -7.39
N ILE A 52 4.90 -3.74 -6.25
CA ILE A 52 5.71 -4.28 -5.15
C ILE A 52 6.48 -5.53 -5.60
N LEU A 53 5.81 -6.48 -6.26
CA LEU A 53 6.41 -7.74 -6.70
C LEU A 53 7.36 -7.56 -7.89
N SER A 54 7.25 -6.46 -8.64
CA SER A 54 8.16 -6.16 -9.76
C SER A 54 9.56 -5.76 -9.29
N LYS A 55 9.69 -5.33 -8.03
CA LYS A 55 10.95 -4.89 -7.43
C LYS A 55 11.64 -6.08 -6.77
N PRO A 56 12.98 -6.19 -6.87
CA PRO A 56 13.72 -7.19 -6.11
C PRO A 56 13.51 -6.96 -4.61
N SER A 57 13.51 -8.05 -3.84
CA SER A 57 13.48 -7.98 -2.38
C SER A 57 14.67 -7.17 -1.87
N GLU A 58 14.42 -6.16 -1.05
CA GLU A 58 15.49 -5.39 -0.37
C GLU A 58 16.29 -6.27 0.60
N VAL A 59 15.68 -7.37 1.05
CA VAL A 59 16.33 -8.38 1.88
C VAL A 59 16.93 -9.45 0.96
N ALA A 60 18.23 -9.33 0.69
CA ALA A 60 19.02 -10.37 0.07
C ALA A 60 19.75 -11.20 1.15
N PHE A 61 19.89 -12.50 0.92
CA PHE A 61 20.80 -13.31 1.72
C PHE A 61 22.25 -12.91 1.43
N ASP A 62 23.13 -13.14 2.40
CA ASP A 62 24.58 -13.13 2.13
C ASP A 62 24.89 -14.03 0.92
N PRO A 63 25.72 -13.59 -0.05
CA PRO A 63 25.96 -14.36 -1.28
C PRO A 63 26.48 -15.78 -1.05
N ILE A 64 27.27 -16.00 0.02
CA ILE A 64 27.82 -17.31 0.35
C ILE A 64 26.71 -18.20 0.91
N LEU A 65 25.83 -17.65 1.74
CA LEU A 65 24.65 -18.36 2.25
C LEU A 65 23.69 -18.72 1.13
N ASP A 66 23.36 -17.79 0.24
CA ASP A 66 22.46 -18.02 -0.89
C ASP A 66 22.98 -19.14 -1.80
N ALA A 67 24.27 -19.11 -2.13
CA ALA A 67 24.91 -20.16 -2.92
C ALA A 67 24.84 -21.55 -2.24
N LYS A 68 25.03 -21.61 -0.92
CA LYS A 68 24.89 -22.86 -0.15
C LYS A 68 23.45 -23.37 -0.17
N LEU A 69 22.47 -22.48 -0.01
CA LEU A 69 21.04 -22.84 -0.04
C LEU A 69 20.62 -23.37 -1.41
N ARG A 70 21.01 -22.69 -2.50
CA ARG A 70 20.71 -23.10 -3.87
C ARG A 70 21.41 -24.40 -4.28
N LYS A 71 22.57 -24.70 -3.71
CA LYS A 71 23.22 -26.02 -3.89
C LYS A 71 22.47 -27.14 -3.16
N LYS A 72 21.88 -26.84 -2.00
CA LYS A 72 21.20 -27.84 -1.15
C LYS A 72 19.75 -28.08 -1.56
N TYR A 73 19.05 -27.05 -2.04
CA TYR A 73 17.63 -27.08 -2.35
C TYR A 73 17.38 -26.72 -3.81
N LYS A 74 16.37 -27.35 -4.44
CA LYS A 74 15.96 -27.05 -5.82
C LYS A 74 15.16 -25.74 -5.86
N ILE A 75 15.85 -24.62 -5.79
CA ILE A 75 15.26 -23.28 -5.84
C ILE A 75 15.06 -22.88 -7.31
N HIS A 76 13.81 -22.59 -7.68
CA HIS A 76 13.40 -22.20 -9.03
C HIS A 76 13.34 -20.68 -9.25
N LEU A 77 13.70 -19.89 -8.24
CA LEU A 77 13.74 -18.44 -8.35
C LEU A 77 14.99 -18.00 -9.12
N ASN A 78 14.82 -17.14 -10.10
CA ASN A 78 15.92 -16.58 -10.88
C ASN A 78 16.79 -15.64 -10.01
N MET A 79 18.07 -15.55 -10.33
CA MET A 79 18.95 -14.50 -9.82
C MET A 79 18.71 -13.27 -10.69
N ASN A 80 18.05 -12.25 -10.15
CA ASN A 80 18.01 -10.91 -10.75
C ASN A 80 19.15 -10.07 -10.18
#